data_AF-A0A6L7VUF4-F1
#
_entry.id   AF-A0A6L7VUF4-F1
#
_cell.length_a   1.000
_cell.length_b   1.000
_cell.length_c   1.000
_cell.angle_alpha   90.00
_cell.angle_beta   90.00
_cell.angle_gamma   90.00
#
_symmetry.space_group_name_H-M   'P 1'
#
loop_
_entity.id
_entity.type
_entity.pdbx_description
1 polymer ?
#
loop_
_entity_poly.entity_id
_entity_poly.type
_entity_poly.pdbx_seq_one_letter_code
_entity_poly.pdbx_strand_id
1 'polypeptide(L)'
;MKRTKRPPLMGEALRITKTIFDAFVEVSDEGATAVLPGDLVQHMREQNDPLGIWKIIGELNTLHELGLIRFDEESATWHLVAKSWDPTWSAQSN
;
A
#
# COMPACT_ATOMS: atom_id res chain seq x y z
N MET A 1 -10.77 29.04 -4.06
CA MET A 1 -10.24 27.98 -4.95
C MET A 1 -9.17 27.20 -4.21
N LYS A 2 -9.47 26.00 -3.70
CA LYS A 2 -8.44 25.11 -3.17
C LYS A 2 -7.66 24.57 -4.37
N ARG A 3 -6.44 25.07 -4.59
CA ARG A 3 -5.51 24.44 -5.53
C ARG A 3 -5.19 23.06 -4.95
N THR A 4 -5.86 22.03 -5.44
CA THR A 4 -5.41 20.66 -5.25
C THR A 4 -4.03 20.59 -5.88
N LYS A 5 -2.98 20.61 -5.04
CA LYS A 5 -1.61 20.35 -5.51
C LYS A 5 -1.66 18.94 -6.10
N ARG A 6 -1.67 18.84 -7.43
CA ARG A 6 -1.38 17.58 -8.11
C ARG A 6 -0.06 17.08 -7.53
N PRO A 7 0.02 15.85 -6.98
CA PRO A 7 1.28 15.35 -6.46
C PRO A 7 2.36 15.49 -7.53
N PRO A 8 3.60 15.83 -7.17
CA PRO A 8 4.71 15.88 -8.12
C PRO A 8 4.76 14.53 -8.84
N LEU A 9 5.08 14.55 -10.14
CA LEU A 9 5.25 13.36 -10.98
C LEU A 9 5.98 12.28 -10.18
N MET A 10 5.23 11.32 -9.65
CA MET A 10 5.78 10.29 -8.78
C MET A 10 6.77 9.49 -9.60
N GLY A 11 7.99 9.30 -9.09
CA GLY A 11 8.95 8.38 -9.70
C GLY A 11 8.32 7.00 -9.89
N GLU A 12 8.84 6.21 -10.83
CA GLU A 12 8.27 4.89 -11.16
C GLU A 12 8.09 3.99 -9.94
N ALA A 13 9.07 3.98 -9.03
CA ALA A 13 8.97 3.27 -7.76
C ALA A 13 7.76 3.71 -6.93
N LEU A 14 7.57 5.01 -6.77
CA LEU A 14 6.49 5.59 -5.97
C LEU A 14 5.10 5.35 -6.61
N ARG A 15 5.03 5.23 -7.94
CA ARG A 15 3.80 4.80 -8.62
C ARG A 15 3.45 3.35 -8.29
N ILE A 16 4.44 2.45 -8.31
CA ILE A 16 4.21 1.04 -7.97
C ILE A 16 3.80 0.89 -6.50
N THR A 17 4.46 1.58 -5.58
CA THR A 17 4.08 1.62 -4.16
C THR A 17 2.62 2.06 -3.99
N LYS A 18 2.24 3.12 -4.72
CA LYS A 18 0.85 3.61 -4.69
C LYS A 18 -0.13 2.59 -5.28
N THR A 19 0.17 1.97 -6.41
CA THR A 19 -0.68 0.92 -7.00
C THR A 19 -0.92 -0.22 -6.01
N ILE A 20 0.13 -0.65 -5.30
CA ILE A 20 0.00 -1.73 -4.30
C ILE A 20 -0.79 -1.28 -3.08
N PHE A 21 -0.66 -0.02 -2.65
CA PHE A 21 -1.50 0.54 -1.60
C PHE A 21 -2.98 0.54 -1.99
N ASP A 22 -3.30 0.98 -3.20
CA ASP A 22 -4.69 1.02 -3.68
C ASP A 22 -5.27 -0.40 -3.72
N ALA A 23 -4.52 -1.38 -4.25
CA ALA A 23 -4.89 -2.80 -4.24
C ALA A 23 -5.08 -3.34 -2.81
N PHE A 24 -4.22 -2.94 -1.86
CA PHE A 24 -4.34 -3.34 -0.46
C PHE A 24 -5.65 -2.84 0.16
N VAL A 25 -6.02 -1.57 -0.11
CA VAL A 25 -7.27 -0.99 0.38
C VAL A 25 -8.46 -1.73 -0.19
N GLU A 26 -8.45 -2.04 -1.48
CA GLU A 26 -9.52 -2.79 -2.16
C GLU A 26 -9.70 -4.18 -1.53
N VAL A 27 -8.63 -4.96 -1.42
CA VAL A 27 -8.67 -6.29 -0.78
C VAL A 27 -9.12 -6.19 0.68
N SER A 28 -8.72 -5.12 1.39
CA SER A 28 -9.10 -4.93 2.79
C SER A 28 -10.60 -4.59 2.96
N ASP A 29 -11.15 -3.77 2.07
CA ASP A 29 -12.54 -3.33 2.10
C ASP A 29 -13.51 -4.44 1.62
N GLU A 30 -13.04 -5.47 0.92
CA GLU A 30 -13.79 -6.71 0.59
C GLU A 30 -14.06 -7.62 1.80
N GLY A 31 -13.70 -7.18 3.02
CA GLY A 31 -14.00 -7.84 4.28
C GLY A 31 -12.79 -8.49 4.95
N ALA A 32 -11.61 -8.42 4.32
CA ALA A 32 -10.37 -8.92 4.89
C ALA A 32 -9.69 -7.81 5.72
N THR A 33 -9.87 -7.80 7.04
CA THR A 33 -9.08 -6.89 7.90
C THR A 33 -7.60 -7.25 7.95
N ALA A 34 -7.24 -8.44 7.47
CA ALA A 34 -5.89 -8.99 7.41
C ALA A 34 -5.61 -9.43 5.97
N VAL A 35 -4.50 -8.98 5.41
CA VAL A 35 -4.11 -9.20 4.01
C VAL A 35 -2.82 -10.00 3.98
N LEU A 36 -2.78 -11.06 3.16
CA LEU A 36 -1.57 -11.80 2.85
C LEU A 36 -0.96 -11.27 1.53
N PRO A 37 0.36 -11.38 1.35
CA PRO A 37 0.99 -11.06 0.06
C PRO A 37 0.39 -11.85 -1.12
N GLY A 38 -0.10 -13.07 -0.86
CA GLY A 38 -0.78 -13.90 -1.85
C GLY A 38 -2.11 -13.34 -2.34
N ASP A 39 -2.87 -12.66 -1.46
CA ASP A 39 -4.15 -12.05 -1.81
C ASP A 39 -3.92 -10.91 -2.81
N LEU A 40 -2.87 -10.11 -2.58
CA LEU A 40 -2.46 -9.05 -3.51
C LEU A 40 -1.98 -9.60 -4.84
N VAL A 41 -1.21 -10.70 -4.85
CA VAL A 41 -0.80 -11.37 -6.10
C VAL A 41 -2.04 -11.79 -6.90
N GLN A 42 -3.03 -12.37 -6.24
CA GLN A 42 -4.26 -12.82 -6.89
C GLN A 42 -5.07 -11.62 -7.43
N HIS A 43 -5.29 -10.59 -6.61
CA HIS A 43 -5.98 -9.37 -7.01
C HIS A 43 -5.35 -8.70 -8.22
N MET A 44 -4.02 -8.51 -8.20
CA MET A 44 -3.29 -7.87 -9.30
C MET A 44 -3.33 -8.70 -10.60
N ARG A 45 -3.36 -10.03 -10.51
CA ARG A 45 -3.57 -10.90 -11.68
C ARG A 45 -4.96 -10.72 -12.29
N GLU A 46 -5.99 -10.61 -11.45
CA GLU A 46 -7.37 -10.39 -11.91
C GLU A 46 -7.53 -9.03 -12.61
N GLN A 47 -6.74 -8.03 -12.20
CA GLN A 47 -6.64 -6.72 -12.86
C GLN A 47 -5.75 -6.70 -14.13
N ASN A 48 -5.22 -7.85 -14.58
CA ASN A 48 -4.26 -7.97 -15.68
C ASN A 48 -2.94 -7.18 -15.50
N ASP A 49 -2.53 -6.91 -14.25
CA ASP A 49 -1.28 -6.23 -13.91
C ASP A 49 -0.44 -7.06 -12.92
N PRO A 50 0.00 -8.28 -13.29
CA PRO A 50 0.62 -9.20 -12.36
C PRO A 50 1.99 -8.71 -11.88
N LEU A 51 2.14 -8.56 -10.57
CA LEU A 51 3.44 -8.37 -9.93
C LEU A 51 3.95 -9.65 -9.25
N GLY A 52 5.27 -9.81 -9.23
CA GLY A 52 5.93 -10.90 -8.52
C GLY A 52 5.81 -10.75 -7.00
N ILE A 53 5.67 -11.86 -6.29
CA ILE A 53 5.47 -11.88 -4.83
C ILE A 53 6.57 -11.12 -4.06
N TRP A 54 7.83 -11.22 -4.49
CA TRP A 54 8.94 -10.49 -3.88
C TRP A 54 8.86 -8.98 -4.07
N LYS A 55 8.32 -8.52 -5.22
CA LYS A 55 8.09 -7.10 -5.45
C LYS A 55 6.99 -6.59 -4.52
N ILE A 56 5.89 -7.34 -4.39
CA ILE A 56 4.81 -7.01 -3.45
C ILE A 56 5.34 -6.94 -2.02
N ILE A 57 6.12 -7.92 -1.56
CA ILE A 57 6.71 -7.90 -0.21
C ILE A 57 7.59 -6.66 0.02
N GLY A 58 8.44 -6.30 -0.94
CA GLY A 58 9.28 -5.10 -0.82
C GLY A 58 8.46 -3.80 -0.70
N GLU A 59 7.35 -3.72 -1.41
CA GLU A 59 6.46 -2.56 -1.38
C GLU A 59 5.60 -2.54 -0.11
N LEU A 60 5.19 -3.70 0.42
CA LEU A 60 4.55 -3.80 1.74
C LEU A 60 5.47 -3.30 2.85
N ASN A 61 6.77 -3.63 2.81
CA ASN A 61 7.74 -3.06 3.75
C ASN A 61 7.83 -1.54 3.60
N THR A 62 7.83 -1.03 2.36
CA THR A 62 7.82 0.42 2.12
C THR A 62 6.56 1.07 2.70
N LEU A 63 5.39 0.47 2.50
CA LEU A 63 4.12 0.94 3.07
C LEU A 63 4.10 0.87 4.61
N HIS A 64 4.77 -0.13 5.19
CA HIS A 64 4.98 -0.25 6.64
C HIS A 64 5.80 0.92 7.18
N GLU A 65 6.94 1.20 6.56
CA GLU A 65 7.83 2.30 6.93
C GLU A 65 7.12 3.66 6.80
N LEU A 66 6.20 3.78 5.83
CA LEU A 66 5.34 4.95 5.66
C LEU A 66 4.18 5.01 6.68
N GLY A 67 3.99 3.99 7.53
CA GLY A 67 2.93 3.92 8.52
C GLY A 67 1.52 3.74 7.94
N LEU A 68 1.41 3.35 6.68
CA LEU A 68 0.13 3.16 5.98
C LEU A 68 -0.49 1.79 6.30
N ILE A 69 0.36 0.80 6.55
CA ILE A 69 0.00 -0.54 6.98
C ILE A 69 0.91 -0.98 8.12
N ARG A 70 0.53 -2.04 8.83
CA ARG A 70 1.35 -2.68 9.86
C ARG A 70 1.42 -4.18 9.62
N PHE A 71 2.51 -4.79 10.05
CA PHE A 71 2.68 -6.25 10.05
C PHE A 71 2.39 -6.77 11.45
N ASP A 72 1.57 -7.81 11.53
CA ASP A 72 1.37 -8.60 12.75
C ASP A 72 2.23 -9.86 12.69
N GLU A 73 3.23 -9.94 13.57
CA GLU A 73 4.18 -11.06 13.62
C GLU A 73 3.54 -12.37 14.09
N GLU A 74 2.49 -12.32 14.92
CA GLU A 74 1.85 -13.52 15.48
C GLU A 74 1.06 -14.26 14.40
N SER A 75 0.32 -13.51 13.58
CA SER A 75 -0.50 -14.06 12.49
C SER A 75 0.23 -14.09 11.14
N ALA A 76 1.38 -13.43 11.03
CA ALA A 76 2.09 -13.18 9.77
C ALA A 76 1.21 -12.50 8.71
N THR A 77 0.32 -11.59 9.13
CA THR A 77 -0.59 -10.85 8.24
C THR A 77 -0.34 -9.35 8.27
N TRP A 78 -0.80 -8.67 7.21
CA TRP A 78 -0.71 -7.23 7.07
C TRP A 78 -2.07 -6.59 7.35
N HIS A 79 -2.06 -5.43 8.00
CA HIS A 79 -3.28 -4.70 8.35
C HIS A 79 -3.22 -3.25 7.91
N LEU A 80 -4.34 -2.74 7.40
CA LEU A 80 -4.50 -1.34 7.05
C LEU A 80 -4.45 -0.45 8.30
N VAL A 81 -3.64 0.60 8.27
CA VAL A 81 -3.57 1.62 9.34
C VAL A 81 -4.19 2.94 8.88
N ALA A 82 -3.93 3.34 7.63
CA ALA A 82 -4.47 4.56 7.04
C ALA A 82 -5.26 4.26 5.76
N LYS A 83 -6.50 4.77 5.65
CA LYS A 83 -7.37 4.60 4.47
C LYS A 83 -7.06 5.55 3.30
N SER A 84 -6.11 6.47 3.47
CA SER A 84 -5.77 7.44 2.43
C SER A 84 -4.27 7.51 2.23
N TRP A 85 -3.86 7.48 0.96
CA TRP A 85 -2.51 7.79 0.55
C TRP A 85 -2.24 9.29 0.79
N ASP A 86 -1.60 9.60 1.91
CA ASP A 86 -1.05 10.92 2.17
C ASP A 86 0.48 10.83 2.25
N PRO A 87 1.20 11.11 1.14
CA PRO A 87 2.65 11.10 1.13
C PRO A 87 3.22 12.38 1.74
N THR A 88 2.40 13.26 2.33
CA THR A 88 2.91 14.38 3.10
C THR A 88 3.54 13.84 4.38
N TRP A 89 4.84 13.59 4.25
CA TRP A 89 5.76 13.36 5.34
C TRP A 89 5.47 14.39 6.44
N SER A 90 4.88 13.95 7.54
CA SER A 90 4.79 14.75 8.76
C SER A 90 6.20 14.94 9.28
N ALA A 91 6.88 15.99 8.81
CA ALA A 91 7.94 16.62 9.56
C ALA A 91 7.34 17.18 10.86
N GLN A 92 7.24 16.32 11.89
CA GLN A 92 6.91 16.61 13.29
C GLN A 92 7.09 15.28 14.06
N SER A 93 7.93 15.12 15.08
CA SER A 93 8.75 16.05 15.85
C SER A 93 9.77 15.24 16.66
N ASN A 94 11.01 15.73 16.79
CA ASN A 94 11.73 15.70 18.06
C ASN A 94 12.46 17.04 18.21
#